data_AF-A0A1I7VAZ6-F1
#
_entry.id   AF-A0A1I7VAZ6-F1
#
_cell.length_a   1.000
_cell.length_b   1.000
_cell.length_c   1.000
_cell.angle_alpha   90.00
_cell.angle_beta   90.00
_cell.angle_gamma   90.00
#
_symmetry.space_group_name_H-M   'P 1'
#
loop_
_entity.id
_entity.type
_entity.pdbx_description
1 polymer ?
#
loop_
_entity_poly.entity_id
_entity_poly.type
_entity_poly.pdbx_seq_one_letter_code
_entity_poly.pdbx_strand_id
1 'polypeptide(L)'
;MRHEPNKAIMFRSENFLQLSPSNDILKITEEKGDTKIEYDIKVECGKNYYGSECAIFCNPSIGSFHFKCSPDGRRLCEDGWSGKNCDDPICANGCINGYCVSPGICKCRNGWQGNNCDRCKPQDGCKHGYCNKPNECICEKNWGGTFCDRDLDYCFHNSPCLNGGKCSSGGLQNYYYCNCTNGFSGQNCEIKVDPCAKVNCGKYGQCRVSWNSENKYFCYCNVTHYGDHCQYRFDQNNPTDNAHFQRSFQPGSCKLSNSEYMPAGFSWTTVDCRHCICQQGGIICSEKRCESRDCSHNDPNFENSLICPKDQACFQHESIIIYY
;
A
#
# COMPACT_ATOMS: atom_id res chain seq x y z
N MET A 1 83.39 -38.23 -39.20
CA MET A 1 82.48 -38.69 -38.12
C MET A 1 82.86 -40.14 -37.85
N ARG A 2 83.56 -40.41 -36.74
CA ARG A 2 84.14 -41.75 -36.47
C ARG A 2 83.00 -42.73 -36.17
N HIS A 3 82.75 -43.64 -37.11
CA HIS A 3 82.15 -44.94 -36.81
C HIS A 3 83.11 -45.66 -35.86
N GLU A 4 82.69 -45.95 -34.62
CA GLU A 4 83.44 -46.87 -33.77
C GLU A 4 83.31 -48.29 -34.35
N PRO A 5 84.39 -48.92 -34.84
CA PRO A 5 84.34 -50.29 -35.33
C PRO A 5 84.47 -51.28 -34.15
N ASN A 6 83.72 -52.37 -34.23
CA ASN A 6 83.90 -53.63 -33.47
C ASN A 6 83.55 -53.61 -31.98
N LYS A 7 82.29 -53.34 -31.62
CA LYS A 7 81.73 -53.78 -30.34
C LYS A 7 81.14 -55.18 -30.49
N ALA A 8 81.71 -56.17 -29.80
CA ALA A 8 81.13 -57.50 -29.69
C ALA A 8 80.18 -57.55 -28.49
N ILE A 9 79.01 -58.20 -28.65
CA ILE A 9 78.04 -58.39 -27.57
C ILE A 9 78.61 -59.42 -26.59
N MET A 10 78.97 -58.98 -25.38
CA MET A 10 79.52 -59.83 -24.33
C MET A 10 78.42 -60.64 -23.61
N PHE A 11 77.24 -60.04 -23.41
CA PHE A 11 76.12 -60.65 -22.71
C PHE A 11 74.81 -60.10 -23.28
N ARG A 12 73.84 -60.99 -23.56
CA ARG A 12 72.48 -60.63 -23.97
C ARG A 12 71.52 -61.45 -23.12
N SER A 13 70.57 -60.76 -22.52
CA SER A 13 69.47 -61.34 -21.79
C SER A 13 68.15 -60.80 -22.31
N GLU A 14 67.12 -61.65 -22.29
CA GLU A 14 65.75 -61.33 -22.63
C GLU A 14 64.85 -61.92 -21.56
N ASN A 15 64.28 -61.05 -20.72
CA ASN A 15 63.38 -61.41 -19.64
C ASN A 15 62.00 -60.79 -19.87
N PHE A 16 60.95 -61.58 -19.64
CA PHE A 16 59.57 -61.12 -19.62
C PHE A 16 59.14 -60.91 -18.18
N LEU A 17 59.02 -59.66 -17.78
CA LEU A 17 58.67 -59.27 -16.43
C LEU A 17 57.34 -58.52 -16.45
N GLN A 18 56.40 -58.92 -15.60
CA GLN A 18 55.21 -58.14 -15.31
C GLN A 18 55.51 -57.24 -14.12
N LEU A 19 55.62 -55.94 -14.38
CA LEU A 19 55.98 -54.94 -13.37
C LEU A 19 54.83 -53.97 -13.16
N SER A 20 54.59 -53.64 -11.90
CA SER A 20 53.66 -52.58 -11.49
C SER A 20 54.44 -51.49 -10.76
N PRO A 21 53.98 -50.23 -10.78
CA PRO A 21 54.60 -49.15 -10.04
C PRO A 21 54.68 -49.48 -8.55
N SER A 22 55.86 -49.34 -7.95
CA SER A 22 56.09 -49.56 -6.52
C SER A 22 57.24 -48.68 -6.02
N ASN A 23 57.26 -48.45 -4.70
CA ASN A 23 58.42 -47.83 -4.05
C ASN A 23 59.60 -48.80 -3.94
N ASP A 24 59.37 -50.10 -4.13
CA ASP A 24 60.38 -51.14 -4.03
C ASP A 24 61.27 -51.19 -5.28
N ILE A 25 62.54 -51.53 -5.07
CA ILE A 25 63.52 -51.74 -6.14
C ILE A 25 63.65 -53.24 -6.36
N LEU A 26 63.37 -53.70 -7.59
CA LEU A 26 63.61 -55.09 -7.98
C LEU A 26 65.05 -55.23 -8.45
N LYS A 27 65.86 -55.94 -7.66
CA LYS A 27 67.24 -56.27 -8.03
C LYS A 27 67.26 -57.57 -8.81
N ILE A 28 67.83 -57.55 -10.01
CA ILE A 28 67.96 -58.73 -10.87
C ILE A 28 69.43 -59.03 -11.06
N THR A 29 69.76 -60.31 -10.89
CA THR A 29 71.10 -60.85 -11.06
C THR A 29 71.02 -61.99 -12.06
N GLU A 30 71.82 -61.92 -13.11
CA GLU A 30 71.84 -62.92 -14.16
C GLU A 30 73.26 -63.40 -14.42
N GLU A 31 73.41 -64.70 -14.58
CA GLU A 31 74.70 -65.36 -14.75
C GLU A 31 74.67 -66.24 -16.01
N LYS A 32 75.69 -66.10 -16.86
CA LYS A 32 75.88 -66.92 -18.06
C LYS A 32 77.37 -67.22 -18.22
N GLY A 33 77.76 -68.45 -17.90
CA GLY A 33 79.18 -68.84 -17.83
C GLY A 33 79.91 -68.04 -16.75
N ASP A 34 81.06 -67.47 -17.08
CA ASP A 34 81.88 -66.65 -16.16
C ASP A 34 81.42 -65.17 -16.08
N THR A 35 80.37 -64.81 -16.83
CA THR A 35 79.84 -63.45 -16.89
C THR A 35 78.57 -63.30 -16.06
N LYS A 36 78.58 -62.31 -15.18
CA LYS A 36 77.47 -61.94 -14.29
C LYS A 36 77.06 -60.49 -14.55
N ILE A 37 75.76 -60.22 -14.63
CA ILE A 37 75.19 -58.87 -14.69
C ILE A 37 74.20 -58.67 -13.55
N GLU A 38 74.28 -57.51 -12.90
CA GLU A 38 73.36 -57.09 -11.84
C GLU A 38 72.80 -55.72 -12.21
N TYR A 39 71.47 -55.59 -12.13
CA TYR A 39 70.79 -54.33 -12.40
C TYR A 39 69.52 -54.21 -11.58
N ASP A 40 69.16 -52.97 -11.30
CA ASP A 40 68.01 -52.60 -10.49
C ASP A 40 66.92 -52.03 -11.39
N ILE A 41 65.69 -52.54 -11.28
CA ILE A 41 64.52 -51.99 -11.95
C ILE A 41 63.59 -51.38 -10.90
N LYS A 42 63.18 -50.14 -11.15
CA LYS A 42 62.10 -49.47 -10.43
C LYS A 42 61.11 -48.90 -11.45
N VAL A 43 59.83 -49.14 -11.21
CA VAL A 43 58.74 -48.54 -12.00
C VAL A 43 58.05 -47.51 -11.12
N GLU A 44 58.01 -46.27 -11.60
CA GLU A 44 57.31 -45.17 -10.93
C GLU A 44 56.36 -44.52 -11.93
N CYS A 45 55.22 -44.03 -11.43
CA CYS A 45 54.35 -43.23 -12.27
C CYS A 45 54.93 -41.85 -12.53
N GLY A 46 54.64 -41.31 -13.73
CA GLY A 46 54.96 -39.93 -14.06
C GLY A 46 54.23 -38.94 -13.13
N LYS A 47 54.71 -37.68 -13.12
CA LYS A 47 54.12 -36.64 -12.26
C LYS A 47 52.61 -36.53 -12.50
N ASN A 48 51.82 -36.57 -11.41
CA ASN A 48 50.35 -36.52 -11.41
C ASN A 48 49.63 -37.75 -11.99
N TYR A 49 50.34 -38.85 -12.26
CA TYR A 49 49.73 -40.12 -12.66
C TYR A 49 49.77 -41.12 -11.50
N TYR A 50 48.70 -41.90 -11.38
CA TYR A 50 48.45 -42.82 -10.26
C TYR A 50 47.80 -44.12 -10.73
N GLY A 51 47.68 -45.07 -9.81
CA GLY A 51 47.12 -46.40 -10.04
C GLY A 51 48.16 -47.41 -10.51
N SER A 52 47.77 -48.69 -10.54
CA SER A 52 48.66 -49.81 -10.91
C SER A 52 49.16 -49.77 -12.35
N GLU A 53 48.49 -49.02 -13.23
CA GLU A 53 48.86 -48.86 -14.64
C GLU A 53 49.30 -47.42 -14.95
N CYS A 54 49.43 -46.55 -13.94
CA CYS A 54 49.67 -45.11 -14.11
C CYS A 54 48.68 -44.42 -15.08
N ALA A 55 47.46 -44.94 -15.21
CA ALA A 55 46.46 -44.41 -16.15
C ALA A 55 45.60 -43.28 -15.54
N ILE A 56 45.62 -43.12 -14.22
CA ILE A 56 44.76 -42.15 -13.52
C ILE A 56 45.51 -40.83 -13.38
N PHE A 57 45.05 -39.79 -14.09
CA PHE A 57 45.62 -38.46 -13.98
C PHE A 57 44.91 -37.61 -12.93
N CYS A 58 45.66 -37.07 -11.97
CA CYS A 58 45.15 -36.13 -10.98
C CYS A 58 46.18 -35.03 -10.68
N ASN A 59 45.86 -33.80 -11.10
CA ASN A 59 46.68 -32.62 -10.83
C ASN A 59 45.82 -31.52 -10.19
N PRO A 60 46.05 -31.17 -8.91
CA PRO A 60 45.26 -30.14 -8.22
C PRO A 60 45.62 -28.72 -8.66
N SER A 61 46.71 -28.52 -9.41
CA SER A 61 47.17 -27.19 -9.85
C SER A 61 46.64 -26.76 -11.22
N ILE A 62 45.82 -27.59 -11.88
CA ILE A 62 45.22 -27.24 -13.18
C ILE A 62 43.81 -26.71 -12.96
N GLY A 63 43.55 -25.45 -13.29
CA GLY A 63 42.21 -24.84 -13.23
C GLY A 63 41.81 -24.33 -11.83
N SER A 64 40.56 -23.90 -11.69
CA SER A 64 39.95 -23.47 -10.42
C SER A 64 39.07 -24.59 -9.86
N PHE A 65 39.69 -25.62 -9.31
CA PHE A 65 38.95 -26.75 -8.73
C PHE A 65 39.26 -26.91 -7.24
N HIS A 66 38.24 -27.31 -6.49
CA HIS A 66 38.29 -27.45 -5.03
C HIS A 66 38.54 -28.91 -4.65
N PHE A 67 39.69 -29.48 -5.04
CA PHE A 67 40.02 -30.86 -4.71
C PHE A 67 41.52 -31.12 -4.45
N LYS A 68 41.78 -32.21 -3.74
CA LYS A 68 43.11 -32.81 -3.56
C LYS A 68 43.14 -34.21 -4.17
N CYS A 69 44.33 -34.70 -4.52
CA CYS A 69 44.50 -36.05 -5.03
C CYS A 69 44.74 -37.02 -3.87
N SER A 70 43.92 -38.07 -3.81
CA SER A 70 44.16 -39.25 -2.99
C SER A 70 45.41 -40.01 -3.46
N PRO A 71 46.04 -40.86 -2.62
CA PRO A 71 47.18 -41.69 -3.01
C PRO A 71 46.94 -42.61 -4.22
N ASP A 72 45.69 -42.96 -4.50
CA ASP A 72 45.27 -43.76 -5.66
C ASP A 72 44.86 -42.92 -6.88
N GLY A 73 45.01 -41.59 -6.81
CA GLY A 73 44.69 -40.65 -7.88
C GLY A 73 43.23 -40.22 -7.95
N ARG A 74 42.37 -40.65 -7.03
CA ARG A 74 40.98 -40.15 -6.96
C ARG A 74 40.95 -38.70 -6.47
N ARG A 75 40.01 -37.92 -6.97
CA ARG A 75 39.77 -36.55 -6.49
C ARG A 75 38.99 -36.59 -5.17
N LEU A 76 39.51 -35.90 -4.17
CA LEU A 76 38.87 -35.67 -2.88
C LEU A 76 38.45 -34.21 -2.82
N CYS A 77 37.15 -33.94 -2.88
CA CYS A 77 36.63 -32.58 -2.82
C CYS A 77 36.95 -31.93 -1.47
N GLU A 78 37.22 -30.64 -1.50
CA GLU A 78 37.36 -29.83 -0.29
C GLU A 78 36.00 -29.64 0.39
N ASP A 79 36.03 -29.28 1.67
CA ASP A 79 34.83 -29.09 2.47
C ASP A 79 33.88 -28.09 1.79
N GLY A 80 32.64 -28.53 1.60
CA GLY A 80 31.60 -27.73 0.96
C GLY A 80 31.55 -27.82 -0.57
N TRP A 81 32.32 -28.70 -1.20
CA TRP A 81 32.29 -28.95 -2.64
C TRP A 81 31.96 -30.41 -2.97
N SER A 82 31.34 -30.63 -4.11
CA SER A 82 30.86 -31.92 -4.58
C SER A 82 30.89 -32.01 -6.10
N GLY A 83 30.36 -33.11 -6.66
CA GLY A 83 30.40 -33.36 -8.09
C GLY A 83 31.70 -34.07 -8.53
N LYS A 84 31.74 -34.50 -9.79
CA LYS A 84 32.86 -35.29 -10.33
C LYS A 84 34.16 -34.49 -10.45
N ASN A 85 34.05 -33.16 -10.58
CA ASN A 85 35.20 -32.26 -10.67
C ASN A 85 35.35 -31.37 -9.43
N CYS A 86 34.54 -31.56 -8.38
CA CYS A 86 34.55 -30.73 -7.17
C CYS A 86 34.30 -29.25 -7.49
N ASP A 87 33.38 -29.01 -8.40
CA ASP A 87 32.93 -27.71 -8.92
C ASP A 87 31.49 -27.38 -8.52
N ASP A 88 30.76 -28.33 -7.92
CA ASP A 88 29.40 -28.14 -7.44
C ASP A 88 29.40 -27.78 -5.94
N PRO A 89 29.05 -26.54 -5.55
CA PRO A 89 29.01 -26.15 -4.15
C PRO A 89 27.87 -26.85 -3.41
N ILE A 90 28.18 -27.36 -2.21
CA ILE A 90 27.21 -27.97 -1.31
C ILE A 90 26.42 -26.86 -0.62
N CYS A 91 25.11 -26.92 -0.75
CA CYS A 91 24.18 -25.98 -0.16
C CYS A 91 24.16 -26.01 1.36
N ALA A 92 23.74 -24.90 1.97
CA ALA A 92 23.28 -24.94 3.36
C ALA A 92 22.13 -25.96 3.50
N ASN A 93 22.12 -26.66 4.63
CA ASN A 93 21.07 -27.63 4.94
C ASN A 93 19.68 -26.99 4.84
N GLY A 94 18.86 -27.48 3.91
CA GLY A 94 17.50 -27.01 3.71
C GLY A 94 17.30 -25.98 2.59
N CYS A 95 18.24 -25.81 1.65
CA CYS A 95 18.03 -25.02 0.43
C CYS A 95 16.97 -25.69 -0.48
N ILE A 96 15.68 -25.37 -0.28
CA ILE A 96 14.56 -26.08 -0.93
C ILE A 96 14.26 -25.47 -2.31
N ASN A 97 14.00 -24.16 -2.37
CA ASN A 97 13.61 -23.47 -3.61
C ASN A 97 14.72 -22.56 -4.15
N GLY A 98 15.97 -22.99 -4.01
CA GLY A 98 17.14 -22.22 -4.40
C GLY A 98 18.12 -23.00 -5.27
N TYR A 99 19.29 -22.40 -5.47
CA TYR A 99 20.49 -23.02 -6.01
C TYR A 99 21.71 -22.43 -5.32
N CYS A 100 22.82 -23.16 -5.31
CA CYS A 100 23.99 -22.75 -4.55
C CYS A 100 25.02 -22.07 -5.44
N VAL A 101 25.45 -20.90 -4.99
CA VAL A 101 26.44 -20.07 -5.70
C VAL A 101 27.83 -20.21 -5.09
N SER A 102 27.89 -20.66 -3.85
CA SER A 102 29.11 -21.02 -3.12
C SER A 102 28.75 -21.94 -1.95
N PRO A 103 29.72 -22.61 -1.33
CA PRO A 103 29.46 -23.49 -0.18
C PRO A 103 28.66 -22.77 0.90
N GLY A 104 27.54 -23.37 1.32
CA GLY A 104 26.67 -22.81 2.36
C GLY A 104 25.82 -21.59 1.93
N ILE A 105 25.94 -21.07 0.71
CA ILE A 105 25.15 -19.91 0.26
C ILE A 105 24.06 -20.36 -0.72
N CYS A 106 22.82 -20.35 -0.25
CA CYS A 106 21.62 -20.64 -1.03
C CYS A 106 21.06 -19.35 -1.64
N LYS A 107 21.04 -19.27 -2.97
CA LYS A 107 20.39 -18.20 -3.71
C LYS A 107 18.99 -18.63 -4.13
N CYS A 108 17.98 -17.85 -3.74
CA CYS A 108 16.59 -18.21 -3.98
C CYS A 108 16.16 -18.00 -5.44
N ARG A 109 15.25 -18.87 -5.90
CA ARG A 109 14.50 -18.66 -7.14
C ARG A 109 13.49 -17.53 -6.94
N ASN A 110 13.02 -16.96 -8.06
CA ASN A 110 12.02 -15.91 -7.99
C ASN A 110 10.75 -16.39 -7.26
N GLY A 111 10.17 -15.53 -6.43
CA GLY A 111 9.05 -15.86 -5.54
C GLY A 111 9.42 -16.55 -4.22
N TRP A 112 10.71 -16.75 -3.93
CA TRP A 112 11.19 -17.33 -2.67
C TRP A 112 12.20 -16.44 -1.95
N GLN A 113 12.24 -16.54 -0.62
CA GLN A 113 13.12 -15.77 0.25
C GLN A 113 13.45 -16.54 1.54
N GLY A 114 14.33 -15.96 2.35
CA GLY A 114 14.89 -16.60 3.54
C GLY A 114 16.20 -17.32 3.25
N ASN A 115 16.95 -17.64 4.30
CA ASN A 115 18.28 -18.25 4.18
C ASN A 115 18.25 -19.62 3.47
N ASN A 116 17.12 -20.32 3.58
CA ASN A 116 16.89 -21.65 3.04
C ASN A 116 15.91 -21.66 1.86
N CYS A 117 15.46 -20.48 1.41
CA CYS A 117 14.46 -20.33 0.35
C CYS A 117 13.19 -21.15 0.60
N ASP A 118 12.78 -21.19 1.87
CA ASP A 118 11.66 -21.94 2.41
C ASP A 118 10.40 -21.08 2.55
N ARG A 119 10.54 -19.75 2.51
CA ARG A 119 9.43 -18.80 2.62
C ARG A 119 9.12 -18.18 1.27
N CYS A 120 7.84 -17.98 0.98
CA CYS A 120 7.44 -17.24 -0.20
C CYS A 120 7.90 -15.79 -0.08
N LYS A 121 8.29 -15.22 -1.21
CA LYS A 121 8.48 -13.79 -1.41
C LYS A 121 7.20 -13.27 -2.09
N PRO A 122 6.56 -12.23 -1.54
CA PRO A 122 5.45 -11.59 -2.24
C PRO A 122 5.85 -11.08 -3.61
N GLN A 123 4.87 -10.90 -4.50
CA GLN A 123 5.11 -10.37 -5.84
C GLN A 123 5.90 -9.06 -5.79
N ASP A 124 6.83 -8.88 -6.73
CA ASP A 124 7.60 -7.64 -6.83
C ASP A 124 6.65 -6.44 -6.98
N GLY A 125 6.82 -5.43 -6.11
CA GLY A 125 5.94 -4.26 -6.04
C GLY A 125 4.87 -4.34 -4.95
N CYS A 126 4.66 -5.50 -4.32
CA CYS A 126 3.74 -5.66 -3.20
C CYS A 126 4.13 -4.72 -2.03
N LYS A 127 3.21 -3.84 -1.60
CA LYS A 127 3.46 -2.84 -0.55
C LYS A 127 2.92 -3.30 0.82
N HIS A 128 1.59 -3.41 0.93
CA HIS A 128 0.90 -3.76 2.17
C HIS A 128 0.20 -5.12 2.03
N GLY A 129 1.00 -6.15 1.77
CA GLY A 129 0.49 -7.49 1.52
C GLY A 129 1.50 -8.58 1.83
N TYR A 130 0.99 -9.81 1.92
CA TYR A 130 1.74 -11.03 2.23
C TYR A 130 1.49 -12.09 1.16
N CYS A 131 2.16 -13.25 1.29
CA CYS A 131 2.00 -14.36 0.37
C CYS A 131 1.76 -15.67 1.13
N ASN A 132 1.00 -16.58 0.53
CA ASN A 132 0.97 -17.99 0.94
C ASN A 132 1.72 -18.86 -0.07
N LYS A 133 1.72 -18.45 -1.35
CA LYS A 133 2.48 -19.06 -2.45
C LYS A 133 3.41 -18.04 -3.10
N PRO A 134 4.49 -18.50 -3.76
CA PRO A 134 5.40 -17.60 -4.49
C PRO A 134 4.64 -16.71 -5.48
N ASN A 135 5.04 -15.43 -5.57
CA ASN A 135 4.47 -14.42 -6.46
C ASN A 135 3.00 -14.05 -6.20
N GLU A 136 2.47 -14.34 -5.02
CA GLU A 136 1.19 -13.77 -4.57
C GLU A 136 1.40 -12.42 -3.86
N CYS A 137 0.39 -11.56 -3.89
CA CYS A 137 0.31 -10.36 -3.05
C CYS A 137 -1.12 -10.28 -2.50
N ILE A 138 -1.32 -10.83 -1.32
CA ILE A 138 -2.59 -10.86 -0.59
C ILE A 138 -2.62 -9.61 0.30
N CYS A 139 -3.56 -8.71 0.05
CA CYS A 139 -3.60 -7.44 0.75
C CYS A 139 -3.98 -7.58 2.21
N GLU A 140 -3.31 -6.79 3.04
CA GLU A 140 -3.70 -6.58 4.42
C GLU A 140 -5.06 -5.89 4.50
N LYS A 141 -5.68 -5.93 5.68
CA LYS A 141 -6.96 -5.28 5.91
C LYS A 141 -6.86 -3.78 5.57
N ASN A 142 -7.89 -3.25 4.89
CA ASN A 142 -7.98 -1.86 4.42
C ASN A 142 -6.97 -1.46 3.32
N TRP A 143 -6.24 -2.42 2.74
CA TRP A 143 -5.45 -2.21 1.53
C TRP A 143 -6.04 -2.97 0.35
N GLY A 144 -5.82 -2.45 -0.86
CA GLY A 144 -6.36 -3.05 -2.08
C GLY A 144 -5.50 -2.80 -3.32
N GLY A 145 -5.99 -3.30 -4.45
CA GLY A 145 -5.25 -3.29 -5.72
C GLY A 145 -4.36 -4.53 -5.88
N THR A 146 -3.84 -4.74 -7.10
CA THR A 146 -3.01 -5.90 -7.44
C THR A 146 -1.69 -5.95 -6.66
N PHE A 147 -1.18 -4.78 -6.27
CA PHE A 147 0.07 -4.64 -5.51
C PHE A 147 -0.14 -4.17 -4.06
N CYS A 148 -1.40 -4.17 -3.59
CA CYS A 148 -1.77 -3.70 -2.26
C CYS A 148 -1.22 -2.30 -1.96
N ASP A 149 -1.28 -1.44 -2.98
CA ASP A 149 -0.79 -0.06 -3.01
C ASP A 149 -1.92 0.97 -2.93
N ARG A 150 -3.17 0.50 -2.84
CA ARG A 150 -4.36 1.36 -2.68
C ARG A 150 -4.78 1.35 -1.22
N ASP A 151 -4.71 2.52 -0.60
CA ASP A 151 -5.27 2.72 0.73
C ASP A 151 -6.79 2.84 0.62
N LEU A 152 -7.51 1.83 1.12
CA LEU A 152 -8.98 1.81 1.13
C LEU A 152 -9.55 2.56 2.35
N ASP A 153 -8.71 2.88 3.34
CA ASP A 153 -9.07 3.65 4.53
C ASP A 153 -8.11 4.83 4.75
N TYR A 154 -7.99 5.65 3.71
CA TYR A 154 -7.08 6.79 3.67
C TYR A 154 -7.23 7.75 4.86
N CYS A 155 -8.48 7.97 5.30
CA CYS A 155 -8.77 8.84 6.45
C CYS A 155 -8.14 8.33 7.75
N PHE A 156 -8.19 7.02 7.99
CA PHE A 156 -7.62 6.41 9.20
C PHE A 156 -6.09 6.55 9.22
N HIS A 157 -5.42 6.34 8.09
CA HIS A 157 -3.96 6.40 8.03
C HIS A 157 -3.40 7.83 7.96
N ASN A 158 -4.11 8.78 7.34
CA ASN A 158 -3.54 10.10 7.00
C ASN A 158 -4.22 11.30 7.66
N SER A 159 -5.47 11.17 8.13
CA SER A 159 -6.25 12.27 8.75
C SER A 159 -6.12 13.63 8.01
N PRO A 160 -6.44 13.71 6.70
CA PRO A 160 -6.10 14.86 5.87
C PRO A 160 -6.95 16.12 6.13
N CYS A 161 -8.14 15.98 6.74
CA CYS A 161 -9.07 17.09 6.92
C CYS A 161 -8.68 18.00 8.09
N LEU A 162 -8.65 19.30 7.85
CA LEU A 162 -8.30 20.34 8.82
C LEU A 162 -9.55 21.02 9.39
N ASN A 163 -9.34 21.87 10.40
CA ASN A 163 -10.37 22.76 10.98
C ASN A 163 -11.67 22.05 11.43
N GLY A 164 -11.54 20.82 11.92
CA GLY A 164 -12.65 20.00 12.38
C GLY A 164 -13.50 19.37 11.28
N GLY A 165 -13.03 19.39 10.02
CA GLY A 165 -13.70 18.71 8.92
C GLY A 165 -13.77 17.19 9.12
N LYS A 166 -14.90 16.57 8.75
CA LYS A 166 -15.09 15.12 8.85
C LYS A 166 -14.58 14.43 7.59
N CYS A 167 -13.66 13.48 7.77
CA CYS A 167 -13.06 12.72 6.67
C CYS A 167 -13.89 11.49 6.32
N SER A 168 -14.00 11.20 5.02
CA SER A 168 -14.59 9.97 4.49
C SER A 168 -13.74 9.38 3.36
N SER A 169 -13.33 8.11 3.51
CA SER A 169 -12.63 7.34 2.47
C SER A 169 -13.64 6.81 1.45
N GLY A 170 -13.35 6.88 0.15
CA GLY A 170 -14.34 6.59 -0.90
C GLY A 170 -14.07 5.33 -1.75
N GLY A 171 -13.30 4.36 -1.24
CA GLY A 171 -13.07 3.06 -1.90
C GLY A 171 -12.23 3.10 -3.19
N LEU A 172 -11.96 4.28 -3.74
CA LEU A 172 -11.03 4.51 -4.85
C LEU A 172 -9.60 4.70 -4.34
N GLN A 173 -8.61 4.49 -5.22
CA GLN A 173 -7.19 4.54 -4.86
C GLN A 173 -6.80 5.89 -4.25
N ASN A 174 -6.39 5.88 -2.98
CA ASN A 174 -5.97 7.06 -2.22
C ASN A 174 -7.00 8.19 -2.22
N TYR A 175 -8.28 7.85 -2.37
CA TYR A 175 -9.36 8.81 -2.45
C TYR A 175 -9.99 9.06 -1.07
N TYR A 176 -10.15 10.33 -0.76
CA TYR A 176 -10.87 10.81 0.39
C TYR A 176 -11.63 12.08 0.01
N TYR A 177 -12.63 12.44 0.81
CA TYR A 177 -13.22 13.76 0.79
C TYR A 177 -13.42 14.29 2.21
N CYS A 178 -13.29 15.60 2.36
CA CYS A 178 -13.52 16.29 3.62
C CYS A 178 -14.86 17.01 3.59
N ASN A 179 -15.72 16.69 4.55
CA ASN A 179 -16.91 17.49 4.83
C ASN A 179 -16.53 18.63 5.79
N CYS A 180 -16.37 19.83 5.25
CA CYS A 180 -15.88 20.98 5.99
C CYS A 180 -16.92 21.57 6.93
N THR A 181 -16.46 22.06 8.08
CA THR A 181 -17.26 22.82 9.03
C THR A 181 -17.60 24.21 8.46
N ASN A 182 -18.63 24.83 9.01
CA ASN A 182 -19.05 26.18 8.64
C ASN A 182 -17.87 27.17 8.74
N GLY A 183 -17.66 27.96 7.69
CA GLY A 183 -16.52 28.88 7.61
C GLY A 183 -15.27 28.33 6.93
N PHE A 184 -15.27 27.08 6.48
CA PHE A 184 -14.12 26.48 5.80
C PHE A 184 -14.50 25.82 4.46
N SER A 185 -13.54 25.81 3.55
CA SER A 185 -13.61 25.14 2.25
C SER A 185 -12.21 24.70 1.79
N GLY A 186 -12.11 24.17 0.57
CA GLY A 186 -10.89 23.54 0.07
C GLY A 186 -10.95 22.02 0.17
N GLN A 187 -9.97 21.33 -0.41
CA GLN A 187 -9.92 19.86 -0.42
C GLN A 187 -9.78 19.29 0.99
N ASN A 188 -9.04 19.99 1.83
CA ASN A 188 -8.70 19.62 3.20
C ASN A 188 -9.32 20.58 4.22
N CYS A 189 -10.29 21.41 3.83
CA CYS A 189 -10.88 22.45 4.69
C CYS A 189 -9.86 23.50 5.17
N GLU A 190 -8.83 23.74 4.38
CA GLU A 190 -7.72 24.67 4.68
C GLU A 190 -8.06 26.14 4.42
N ILE A 191 -9.06 26.40 3.59
CA ILE A 191 -9.42 27.75 3.15
C ILE A 191 -10.49 28.30 4.09
N LYS A 192 -10.18 29.40 4.78
CA LYS A 192 -11.18 30.14 5.55
C LYS A 192 -12.08 30.94 4.59
N VAL A 193 -13.39 30.73 4.68
CA VAL A 193 -14.39 31.41 3.87
C VAL A 193 -15.00 32.55 4.66
N ASP A 194 -15.01 33.74 4.07
CA ASP A 194 -15.80 34.87 4.52
C ASP A 194 -16.87 35.20 3.46
N PRO A 195 -18.13 34.79 3.67
CA PRO A 195 -19.24 35.09 2.79
C PRO A 195 -19.44 36.58 2.54
N CYS A 196 -19.01 37.44 3.48
CA CYS A 196 -19.16 38.89 3.38
C CYS A 196 -18.03 39.58 2.61
N ALA A 197 -16.93 38.90 2.31
CA ALA A 197 -15.74 39.53 1.73
C ALA A 197 -15.98 40.22 0.37
N LYS A 198 -16.98 39.76 -0.40
CA LYS A 198 -17.32 40.33 -1.72
C LYS A 198 -18.75 40.85 -1.80
N VAL A 199 -19.49 40.86 -0.69
CA VAL A 199 -20.89 41.26 -0.67
C VAL A 199 -20.98 42.76 -0.44
N ASN A 200 -21.72 43.44 -1.31
CA ASN A 200 -22.04 44.85 -1.16
C ASN A 200 -23.47 45.00 -0.65
N CYS A 201 -23.64 45.37 0.63
CA CYS A 201 -24.95 45.64 1.23
C CYS A 201 -25.40 47.11 1.07
N GLY A 202 -24.77 47.85 0.15
CA GLY A 202 -25.01 49.27 -0.04
C GLY A 202 -24.51 50.13 1.12
N LYS A 203 -24.71 51.45 1.02
CA LYS A 203 -24.28 52.43 2.04
C LYS A 203 -25.07 52.29 3.36
N TYR A 204 -26.26 51.69 3.31
CA TYR A 204 -27.20 51.66 4.42
C TYR A 204 -27.41 50.24 4.98
N GLY A 205 -26.49 49.32 4.70
CA GLY A 205 -26.54 47.94 5.19
C GLY A 205 -25.18 47.43 5.66
N GLN A 206 -25.20 46.45 6.57
CA GLN A 206 -24.02 45.74 7.02
C GLN A 206 -24.16 44.25 6.71
N CYS A 207 -23.15 43.65 6.09
CA CYS A 207 -23.15 42.21 5.85
C CYS A 207 -22.97 41.45 7.17
N ARG A 208 -23.75 40.38 7.36
CA ARG A 208 -23.60 39.43 8.45
C ARG A 208 -23.60 38.01 7.91
N VAL A 209 -22.74 37.17 8.49
CA VAL A 209 -22.69 35.74 8.15
C VAL A 209 -23.91 35.02 8.71
N SER A 210 -24.48 34.10 7.92
CA SER A 210 -25.56 33.23 8.35
C SER A 210 -25.37 31.87 7.68
N TRP A 211 -24.67 30.96 8.34
CA TRP A 211 -24.27 29.67 7.75
C TRP A 211 -25.44 28.73 7.43
N ASN A 212 -26.62 29.01 7.97
CA ASN A 212 -27.84 28.24 7.76
C ASN A 212 -28.67 28.76 6.57
N SER A 213 -28.27 29.87 5.95
CA SER A 213 -28.93 30.39 4.74
C SER A 213 -28.24 29.91 3.46
N GLU A 214 -28.97 29.82 2.35
CA GLU A 214 -28.44 29.40 1.04
C GLU A 214 -27.23 30.24 0.60
N ASN A 215 -27.31 31.56 0.80
CA ASN A 215 -26.25 32.49 0.46
C ASN A 215 -25.13 32.54 1.51
N LYS A 216 -25.28 31.89 2.67
CA LYS A 216 -24.35 31.91 3.81
C LYS A 216 -24.10 33.31 4.42
N TYR A 217 -24.81 34.33 3.95
CA TYR A 217 -24.82 35.71 4.45
C TYR A 217 -26.21 36.33 4.33
N PHE A 218 -26.40 37.48 4.97
CA PHE A 218 -27.51 38.39 4.74
C PHE A 218 -27.06 39.85 4.96
N CYS A 219 -27.76 40.80 4.34
CA CYS A 219 -27.54 42.23 4.57
C CYS A 219 -28.51 42.76 5.64
N TYR A 220 -27.95 43.23 6.74
CA TYR A 220 -28.71 43.89 7.79
C TYR A 220 -28.88 45.38 7.46
N CYS A 221 -30.08 45.78 7.05
CA CYS A 221 -30.38 47.15 6.62
C CYS A 221 -30.72 48.07 7.78
N ASN A 222 -30.39 49.35 7.63
CA ASN A 222 -30.87 50.41 8.52
C ASN A 222 -32.39 50.59 8.36
N VAL A 223 -33.07 51.12 9.37
CA VAL A 223 -34.54 51.25 9.47
C VAL A 223 -35.20 52.06 8.33
N THR A 224 -34.41 52.73 7.51
CA THR A 224 -34.87 53.55 6.37
C THR A 224 -34.69 52.87 5.02
N HIS A 225 -34.13 51.65 4.97
CA HIS A 225 -33.82 50.94 3.73
C HIS A 225 -34.17 49.45 3.83
N TYR A 226 -34.47 48.83 2.69
CA TYR A 226 -34.84 47.41 2.61
C TYR A 226 -34.37 46.77 1.29
N GLY A 227 -34.58 45.45 1.17
CA GLY A 227 -34.12 44.61 0.07
C GLY A 227 -32.82 43.86 0.40
N ASP A 228 -32.46 42.90 -0.46
CA ASP A 228 -31.33 41.96 -0.21
C ASP A 228 -29.95 42.65 -0.17
N HIS A 229 -29.84 43.86 -0.74
CA HIS A 229 -28.65 44.70 -0.71
C HIS A 229 -28.94 46.11 -0.16
N CYS A 230 -30.03 46.29 0.60
CA CYS A 230 -30.46 47.56 1.19
C CYS A 230 -30.55 48.72 0.18
N GLN A 231 -30.93 48.42 -1.05
CA GLN A 231 -30.95 49.35 -2.18
C GLN A 231 -32.21 50.21 -2.25
N TYR A 232 -33.30 49.77 -1.61
CA TYR A 232 -34.57 50.48 -1.65
C TYR A 232 -34.71 51.37 -0.43
N ARG A 233 -35.03 52.64 -0.66
CA ARG A 233 -35.35 53.59 0.41
C ARG A 233 -36.82 53.47 0.75
N PHE A 234 -37.11 53.49 2.04
CA PHE A 234 -38.45 53.53 2.56
C PHE A 234 -39.15 54.88 2.28
N ASP A 235 -40.30 54.88 1.60
CA ASP A 235 -41.15 56.07 1.35
C ASP A 235 -42.52 55.94 2.04
N GLN A 236 -42.83 56.85 2.96
CA GLN A 236 -44.09 56.87 3.73
C GLN A 236 -45.33 57.15 2.87
N ASN A 237 -45.16 57.79 1.70
CA ASN A 237 -46.26 58.16 0.81
C ASN A 237 -46.55 57.09 -0.26
N ASN A 238 -45.71 56.05 -0.34
CA ASN A 238 -45.89 54.95 -1.25
C ASN A 238 -46.67 53.81 -0.56
N PRO A 239 -47.87 53.43 -1.03
CA PRO A 239 -48.70 52.42 -0.37
C PRO A 239 -48.04 51.03 -0.27
N THR A 240 -47.11 50.66 -1.16
CA THR A 240 -46.36 49.39 -1.07
C THR A 240 -45.26 49.43 -0.01
N ASP A 241 -44.58 50.58 0.14
CA ASP A 241 -43.58 50.78 1.20
C ASP A 241 -44.28 50.90 2.56
N ASN A 242 -45.39 51.63 2.67
CA ASN A 242 -46.15 51.75 3.92
C ASN A 242 -46.71 50.38 4.40
N ALA A 243 -47.10 49.50 3.46
CA ALA A 243 -47.47 48.12 3.76
C ALA A 243 -46.30 47.23 4.22
N HIS A 244 -45.05 47.58 3.86
CA HIS A 244 -43.81 47.01 4.39
C HIS A 244 -43.50 47.53 5.80
N PHE A 245 -43.69 48.83 6.03
CA PHE A 245 -43.49 49.49 7.34
C PHE A 245 -44.42 48.95 8.42
N GLN A 246 -45.72 48.94 8.15
CA GLN A 246 -46.73 48.54 9.14
C GLN A 246 -46.62 47.05 9.49
N ARG A 247 -46.05 46.25 8.59
CA ARG A 247 -45.76 44.83 8.78
C ARG A 247 -44.39 44.54 9.42
N SER A 248 -43.43 45.47 9.34
CA SER A 248 -42.11 45.38 9.97
C SER A 248 -42.07 45.93 11.41
N PHE A 249 -43.11 46.67 11.82
CA PHE A 249 -43.17 47.38 13.11
C PHE A 249 -44.13 46.76 14.15
N GLN A 250 -44.66 45.56 13.91
CA GLN A 250 -45.25 44.78 14.99
C GLN A 250 -44.11 44.05 15.72
N PRO A 251 -43.89 44.29 17.03
CA PRO A 251 -42.85 43.59 17.77
C PRO A 251 -43.06 42.07 17.67
N GLY A 252 -42.15 41.39 16.97
CA GLY A 252 -42.18 39.93 16.82
C GLY A 252 -42.71 39.38 15.48
N SER A 253 -43.06 40.22 14.50
CA SER A 253 -43.44 39.77 13.14
C SER A 253 -42.27 39.20 12.35
N CYS A 254 -42.49 38.14 11.58
CA CYS A 254 -41.44 37.38 10.91
C CYS A 254 -41.48 37.58 9.40
N LYS A 255 -40.31 37.78 8.78
CA LYS A 255 -40.18 37.95 7.34
C LYS A 255 -40.40 36.61 6.63
N LEU A 256 -41.29 36.58 5.62
CA LEU A 256 -41.56 35.41 4.78
C LEU A 256 -40.82 35.51 3.44
N SER A 257 -40.82 36.70 2.83
CA SER A 257 -40.21 36.98 1.53
C SER A 257 -39.86 38.48 1.38
N ASN A 258 -39.38 38.89 0.21
CA ASN A 258 -38.97 40.27 -0.08
C ASN A 258 -40.10 41.31 0.01
N SER A 259 -41.37 40.91 0.17
CA SER A 259 -42.47 41.86 0.46
C SER A 259 -43.57 41.34 1.37
N GLU A 260 -43.34 40.19 2.02
CA GLU A 260 -44.33 39.53 2.85
C GLU A 260 -43.78 39.31 4.25
N TYR A 261 -44.59 39.68 5.23
CA TYR A 261 -44.33 39.47 6.64
C TYR A 261 -45.55 38.84 7.27
N MET A 262 -45.29 38.04 8.30
CA MET A 262 -46.27 37.30 9.04
C MET A 262 -46.41 37.86 10.45
N PRO A 263 -47.65 38.06 10.95
CA PRO A 263 -47.86 38.60 12.29
C PRO A 263 -47.37 37.63 13.37
N ALA A 264 -46.92 38.18 14.49
CA ALA A 264 -46.49 37.41 15.65
C ALA A 264 -47.64 36.53 16.18
N GLY A 265 -47.34 35.28 16.52
CA GLY A 265 -48.30 34.28 17.01
C GLY A 265 -49.04 33.51 15.91
N PHE A 266 -48.86 33.88 14.63
CA PHE A 266 -49.42 33.11 13.52
C PHE A 266 -48.68 31.79 13.38
N SER A 267 -49.44 30.69 13.36
CA SER A 267 -48.92 29.33 13.20
C SER A 267 -49.51 28.64 11.98
N TRP A 268 -48.72 27.78 11.35
CA TRP A 268 -49.10 26.99 10.18
C TRP A 268 -48.32 25.68 10.16
N THR A 269 -48.75 24.73 9.34
CA THR A 269 -48.05 23.47 9.14
C THR A 269 -47.52 23.40 7.72
N THR A 270 -46.23 23.09 7.55
CA THR A 270 -45.59 22.96 6.23
C THR A 270 -46.01 21.67 5.53
N VAL A 271 -45.75 21.60 4.22
CA VAL A 271 -46.04 20.41 3.39
C VAL A 271 -45.33 19.15 3.90
N ASP A 272 -44.21 19.30 4.59
CA ASP A 272 -43.48 18.22 5.27
C ASP A 272 -43.80 18.09 6.76
N CYS A 273 -45.01 18.49 7.18
CA CYS A 273 -45.58 18.30 8.52
C CYS A 273 -44.86 19.00 9.67
N ARG A 274 -44.03 20.02 9.41
CA ARG A 274 -43.47 20.85 10.48
C ARG A 274 -44.48 21.91 10.90
N HIS A 275 -44.77 21.98 12.20
CA HIS A 275 -45.57 23.06 12.75
C HIS A 275 -44.69 24.26 13.02
N CYS A 276 -44.94 25.35 12.31
CA CYS A 276 -44.18 26.59 12.39
C CYS A 276 -45.01 27.68 13.04
N ILE A 277 -44.37 28.50 13.86
CA ILE A 277 -44.97 29.67 14.49
C ILE A 277 -44.04 30.87 14.31
N CYS A 278 -44.63 32.02 13.96
CA CYS A 278 -43.91 33.27 13.97
C CYS A 278 -43.82 33.79 15.40
N GLN A 279 -42.62 33.80 15.99
CA GLN A 279 -42.41 34.24 17.36
C GLN A 279 -41.11 35.05 17.47
N GLN A 280 -41.19 36.24 18.06
CA GLN A 280 -40.04 37.13 18.30
C GLN A 280 -39.22 37.46 17.03
N GLY A 281 -39.87 37.56 15.87
CA GLY A 281 -39.24 37.97 14.61
C GLY A 281 -38.53 36.85 13.86
N GLY A 282 -38.58 35.62 14.36
CA GLY A 282 -38.09 34.41 13.70
C GLY A 282 -39.21 33.41 13.44
N ILE A 283 -39.10 32.66 12.34
CA ILE A 283 -39.98 31.52 12.08
C ILE A 283 -39.43 30.32 12.84
N ILE A 284 -40.13 29.91 13.89
CA ILE A 284 -39.75 28.76 14.72
C ILE A 284 -40.56 27.57 14.24
N CYS A 285 -39.88 26.56 13.68
CA CYS A 285 -40.53 25.34 13.22
C CYS A 285 -40.21 24.17 14.15
N SER A 286 -41.20 23.33 14.42
CA SER A 286 -41.00 22.04 15.07
C SER A 286 -40.19 21.15 14.13
N GLU A 287 -39.07 20.62 14.59
CA GLU A 287 -38.42 19.53 13.89
C GLU A 287 -39.14 18.23 14.22
N LYS A 288 -39.98 17.76 13.30
CA LYS A 288 -40.41 16.37 13.27
C LYS A 288 -40.07 15.80 11.91
N ARG A 289 -38.97 15.05 11.85
CA ARG A 289 -38.67 14.17 10.72
C ARG A 289 -39.29 12.81 10.99
N CYS A 290 -40.31 12.44 10.22
CA CYS A 290 -40.62 11.04 9.98
C CYS A 290 -39.83 10.63 8.73
N GLU A 291 -38.67 9.99 8.87
CA GLU A 291 -37.93 9.50 7.70
C GLU A 291 -38.51 8.16 7.22
N SER A 292 -39.34 8.21 6.18
CA SER A 292 -39.08 7.64 4.84
C SER A 292 -40.38 7.59 4.02
N ARG A 293 -40.39 8.37 2.93
CA ARG A 293 -41.35 8.53 1.82
C ARG A 293 -42.61 9.40 2.04
N ASP A 294 -42.54 10.58 1.42
CA ASP A 294 -43.59 11.36 0.77
C ASP A 294 -45.02 11.18 1.29
N CYS A 295 -45.47 12.11 2.11
CA CYS A 295 -46.86 12.19 2.54
C CYS A 295 -47.76 12.60 1.36
N SER A 296 -48.55 11.64 0.85
CA SER A 296 -49.78 11.90 0.12
C SER A 296 -50.97 11.57 1.03
N HIS A 297 -51.63 12.58 1.59
CA HIS A 297 -53.09 12.81 1.51
C HIS A 297 -53.60 13.84 2.53
N ASN A 298 -54.51 14.69 2.05
CA ASN A 298 -55.33 15.65 2.79
C ASN A 298 -56.28 14.97 3.79
N ASP A 299 -56.39 15.49 5.02
CA ASP A 299 -57.64 15.45 5.81
C ASP A 299 -57.74 16.67 6.76
N PRO A 300 -58.85 17.44 6.82
CA PRO A 300 -58.91 18.75 7.47
C PRO A 300 -59.28 18.76 8.97
N ASN A 301 -59.37 17.63 9.66
CA ASN A 301 -59.80 17.61 11.07
C ASN A 301 -59.02 16.59 11.89
N PHE A 302 -57.99 16.98 12.67
CA PHE A 302 -57.57 16.16 13.81
C PHE A 302 -56.79 16.95 14.88
N GLU A 303 -57.44 17.16 16.03
CA GLU A 303 -56.82 17.55 17.29
C GLU A 303 -55.98 16.38 17.86
N ASN A 304 -54.78 16.69 18.35
CA ASN A 304 -54.00 15.92 19.32
C ASN A 304 -53.94 14.37 19.17
N SER A 305 -53.01 13.84 18.38
CA SER A 305 -52.32 12.58 18.74
C SER A 305 -50.94 12.42 18.10
N LEU A 306 -49.94 12.10 18.95
CA LEU A 306 -48.57 11.71 18.58
C LEU A 306 -48.54 10.21 18.22
N ILE A 307 -48.95 9.81 17.01
CA ILE A 307 -48.82 8.40 16.61
C ILE A 307 -48.26 8.31 15.18
N CYS A 308 -47.02 7.83 15.07
CA CYS A 308 -46.46 7.37 13.80
C CYS A 308 -47.00 5.96 13.47
N PRO A 309 -47.10 5.58 12.19
CA PRO A 309 -47.41 4.19 11.79
C PRO A 309 -46.42 3.19 12.40
N LYS A 310 -46.82 1.92 12.46
CA LYS A 310 -45.91 0.83 12.91
C LYS A 310 -44.60 0.88 12.11
N ASP A 311 -43.50 0.70 12.84
CA ASP A 311 -42.10 0.73 12.39
C ASP A 311 -41.46 2.12 12.23
N GLN A 312 -42.10 3.17 12.75
CA GLN A 312 -41.52 4.52 12.85
C GLN A 312 -41.56 5.07 14.28
N ALA A 313 -40.51 5.80 14.68
CA ALA A 313 -40.38 6.40 16.00
C ALA A 313 -40.24 7.92 15.93
N CYS A 314 -41.04 8.64 16.72
CA CYS A 314 -40.94 10.10 16.86
C CYS A 314 -39.76 10.45 17.78
N PHE A 315 -38.77 11.19 17.27
CA PHE A 315 -37.69 11.76 18.08
C PHE A 315 -37.89 13.27 18.21
N GLN A 316 -37.88 13.76 19.45
CA GLN A 316 -38.04 15.19 19.75
C GLN A 316 -36.63 15.81 19.80
N HIS A 317 -36.30 16.65 18.81
CA HIS A 317 -35.09 17.47 18.81
C HIS A 317 -35.40 18.93 19.15
N GLU A 318 -34.40 19.64 19.65
CA GLU A 318 -34.50 21.06 20.00
C GLU A 318 -34.83 21.91 18.77
N SER A 319 -35.70 22.89 18.96
CA SER A 319 -36.31 23.72 17.91
C SER A 319 -35.25 24.41 17.05
N ILE A 320 -35.44 24.42 15.72
CA ILE A 320 -34.63 25.28 14.84
C ILE A 320 -35.35 26.61 14.64
N ILE A 321 -34.61 27.69 14.88
CA ILE A 321 -35.02 29.05 14.55
C ILE A 321 -34.55 29.34 13.13
N ILE A 322 -35.50 29.55 12.23
CA ILE A 322 -35.23 29.92 10.83
C ILE A 322 -35.36 31.44 10.73
N TYR A 323 -34.25 32.10 10.41
CA TYR A 323 -34.23 33.51 10.05
C TYR A 323 -34.21 33.60 8.51
N TYR A 324 -35.27 34.17 7.94
CA TYR A 324 -35.33 34.55 6.52
C TYR A 324 -34.81 35.98 6.33
#